data_AF-A0A2A2B5N5-F1
#
_entry.id   AF-A0A2A2B5N5-F1
#
_cell.length_a   1.000
_cell.length_b   1.000
_cell.length_c   1.000
_cell.angle_alpha   90.00
_cell.angle_beta   90.00
_cell.angle_gamma   90.00
#
_symmetry.space_group_name_H-M   'P 1'
#
loop_
_entity.id
_entity.type
_entity.pdbx_description
1 polymer ?
#
loop_
_entity_poly.entity_id
_entity_poly.type
_entity_poly.pdbx_seq_one_letter_code
_entity_poly.pdbx_strand_id
1 'polypeptide(L)'
;MIMGLKLMSKYSKTTLNRTLPMVSNNRVQVISNQYYLVVGFEVNHIATAFRNNTQNLNVDYGHAFFFTVKNGKIITVYSFGPKGVATPTKRELAAGIDEFSGRRPATTSYPITELSRLYKFRISKKQLIAIKKQADQFKKKVISGDEKYTAYMNDTCAEAAKDVLDDANIDTPSGKGYITTPIGTANFLFEPSYINGQKVPLTGAMFVNPYSWYDQFKKKYGQPFLYKHKGLKIGQNIYLSSEWILIEGTTASNVINKYSYHSNLSK
;
A
#
# COMPACT_ATOMS: atom_id res chain seq x y z
N MET A 1 99.61 17.29 -22.72
CA MET A 1 98.20 16.85 -22.92
C MET A 1 97.31 18.04 -22.58
N ILE A 2 97.02 18.88 -23.58
CA ILE A 2 95.72 19.06 -24.27
C ILE A 2 94.74 19.96 -23.48
N MET A 3 94.55 21.16 -24.04
CA MET A 3 93.31 21.95 -24.30
C MET A 3 92.22 22.00 -23.21
N GLY A 4 91.54 23.11 -22.94
CA GLY A 4 91.37 24.38 -23.64
C GLY A 4 90.14 25.12 -23.08
N LEU A 5 90.11 26.44 -23.22
CA LEU A 5 88.97 27.31 -22.92
C LEU A 5 87.77 27.03 -23.84
N LYS A 6 86.53 27.16 -23.32
CA LYS A 6 85.48 27.94 -24.03
C LYS A 6 84.36 28.45 -23.11
N LEU A 7 83.96 29.69 -23.41
CA LEU A 7 83.01 30.57 -22.72
C LEU A 7 81.52 30.21 -22.88
N MET A 8 80.76 30.59 -21.84
CA MET A 8 79.44 31.26 -21.74
C MET A 8 78.26 30.89 -22.67
N SER A 9 77.07 30.68 -22.07
CA SER A 9 75.81 31.22 -22.59
C SER A 9 74.69 31.31 -21.53
N LYS A 10 74.30 32.56 -21.24
CA LYS A 10 72.98 33.19 -20.99
C LYS A 10 71.84 32.50 -20.20
N TYR A 11 71.32 33.32 -19.28
CA TYR A 11 70.05 33.27 -18.54
C TYR A 11 68.78 32.89 -19.34
N SER A 12 67.82 32.23 -18.66
CA SER A 12 66.38 32.53 -18.78
C SER A 12 65.59 32.12 -17.52
N LYS A 13 64.80 33.06 -16.97
CA LYS A 13 63.76 32.86 -15.94
C LYS A 13 62.46 32.41 -16.62
N THR A 14 61.72 31.41 -16.10
CA THR A 14 60.25 31.47 -15.91
C THR A 14 59.61 30.21 -15.29
N THR A 15 58.89 30.42 -14.16
CA THR A 15 57.57 29.89 -13.70
C THR A 15 57.15 28.40 -13.73
N LEU A 16 56.84 27.89 -12.51
CA LEU A 16 55.64 27.13 -12.03
C LEU A 16 54.91 26.14 -12.97
N ASN A 17 54.72 24.88 -12.52
CA ASN A 17 53.40 24.24 -12.30
C ASN A 17 53.44 22.78 -11.78
N ARG A 18 52.99 22.61 -10.52
CA ARG A 18 51.98 21.67 -9.98
C ARG A 18 51.82 20.21 -10.53
N THR A 19 51.90 19.23 -9.59
CA THR A 19 51.03 18.01 -9.37
C THR A 19 50.96 16.90 -10.46
N LEU A 20 50.94 15.57 -10.25
CA LEU A 20 50.56 14.58 -9.18
C LEU A 20 51.07 13.15 -9.61
N PRO A 21 50.96 12.07 -8.79
CA PRO A 21 49.68 11.32 -8.71
C PRO A 21 49.08 11.36 -7.30
N MET A 22 47.83 11.81 -7.23
CA MET A 22 46.95 11.54 -6.10
C MET A 22 46.50 10.10 -6.31
N VAL A 23 46.74 9.24 -5.33
CA VAL A 23 46.02 7.97 -5.26
C VAL A 23 44.57 8.32 -4.94
N SER A 24 43.75 8.50 -5.97
CA SER A 24 42.32 8.66 -5.81
C SER A 24 41.72 7.29 -5.49
N ASN A 25 41.81 6.88 -4.22
CA ASN A 25 40.89 5.87 -3.70
C ASN A 25 39.51 6.52 -3.48
N ASN A 26 38.93 7.03 -4.58
CA ASN A 26 37.53 7.44 -4.61
C ASN A 26 36.70 6.16 -4.71
N ARG A 27 36.51 5.47 -3.59
CA ARG A 27 35.36 4.59 -3.44
C ARG A 27 34.13 5.48 -3.50
N VAL A 28 33.58 5.66 -4.70
CA VAL A 28 32.27 6.28 -4.89
C VAL A 28 31.28 5.39 -4.16
N GLN A 29 30.83 5.83 -2.99
CA GLN A 29 29.75 5.15 -2.28
C GLN A 29 28.46 5.44 -3.06
N VAL A 30 28.13 4.55 -4.00
CA VAL A 30 26.86 4.62 -4.72
C VAL A 30 25.76 4.20 -3.74
N ILE A 31 25.18 5.18 -3.06
CA ILE A 31 23.96 4.97 -2.27
C ILE A 31 22.82 4.78 -3.28
N SER A 32 22.56 3.51 -3.63
CA SER A 32 21.46 3.16 -4.52
C SER A 32 20.12 3.46 -3.83
N ASN A 33 19.24 4.16 -4.54
CA ASN A 33 17.90 4.43 -4.05
C ASN A 33 17.16 3.11 -3.77
N GLN A 34 16.53 3.01 -2.61
CA GLN A 34 15.68 1.89 -2.23
C GLN A 34 14.22 2.26 -2.44
N TYR A 35 13.47 1.37 -3.10
CA TYR A 35 12.05 1.55 -3.35
C TYR A 35 11.28 0.35 -2.81
N TYR A 36 10.16 0.63 -2.12
CA TYR A 36 9.30 -0.41 -1.57
C TYR A 36 7.84 -0.15 -1.92
N LEU A 37 7.11 -1.24 -2.13
CA LEU A 37 5.65 -1.29 -2.01
C LEU A 37 5.33 -1.90 -0.66
N VAL A 38 4.39 -1.31 0.06
CA VAL A 38 3.82 -1.91 1.26
C VAL A 38 2.32 -2.06 1.08
N VAL A 39 1.83 -3.27 1.23
CA VAL A 39 0.39 -3.61 1.21
C VAL A 39 -0.05 -3.87 2.64
N GLY A 40 -1.15 -3.26 3.06
CA GLY A 40 -1.65 -3.29 4.42
C GLY A 40 -3.10 -3.75 4.53
N PHE A 41 -3.41 -4.44 5.63
CA PHE A 41 -4.73 -5.00 5.92
C PHE A 41 -5.17 -4.71 7.36
N GLU A 42 -6.37 -4.15 7.53
CA GLU A 42 -7.09 -4.09 8.81
C GLU A 42 -8.15 -5.21 8.80
N VAL A 43 -7.77 -6.37 9.32
CA VAL A 43 -8.58 -7.60 9.31
C VAL A 43 -8.57 -8.19 10.71
N ASN A 44 -9.15 -7.46 11.66
CA ASN A 44 -8.93 -7.71 13.08
C ASN A 44 -9.87 -8.77 13.68
N HIS A 45 -10.88 -9.20 12.93
CA HIS A 45 -11.91 -10.13 13.37
C HIS A 45 -11.82 -11.48 12.63
N ILE A 46 -10.61 -11.93 12.25
CA ILE A 46 -10.41 -13.15 11.43
C ILE A 46 -11.19 -14.38 11.93
N ALA A 47 -11.24 -14.61 13.24
CA ALA A 47 -11.90 -15.80 13.79
C ALA A 47 -13.42 -15.84 13.56
N THR A 48 -14.05 -14.67 13.40
CA THR A 48 -15.52 -14.52 13.34
C THR A 48 -15.99 -13.95 11.99
N ALA A 49 -15.19 -13.11 11.36
CA ALA A 49 -15.48 -12.46 10.08
C ALA A 49 -14.96 -13.24 8.87
N PHE A 50 -14.11 -14.26 9.04
CA PHE A 50 -13.58 -15.01 7.90
C PHE A 50 -13.42 -16.51 8.18
N ARG A 51 -14.11 -17.34 7.39
CA ARG A 51 -14.03 -18.80 7.51
C ARG A 51 -14.20 -19.43 6.13
N ASN A 52 -13.45 -20.50 5.84
CA ASN A 52 -13.56 -21.26 4.58
C ASN A 52 -13.56 -20.36 3.33
N ASN A 53 -12.58 -19.43 3.24
CA ASN A 53 -12.49 -18.45 2.15
C ASN A 53 -13.72 -17.55 1.97
N THR A 54 -14.51 -17.36 3.03
CA THR A 54 -15.73 -16.57 3.02
C THR A 54 -15.66 -15.46 4.06
N GLN A 55 -15.80 -14.21 3.62
CA GLN A 55 -15.91 -13.04 4.50
C GLN A 55 -17.36 -12.79 4.91
N ASN A 56 -17.61 -12.52 6.19
CA ASN A 56 -18.90 -12.15 6.71
C ASN A 56 -19.01 -10.64 7.01
N LEU A 57 -19.70 -9.91 6.13
CA LEU A 57 -19.88 -8.45 6.26
C LEU A 57 -20.79 -8.06 7.42
N ASN A 58 -21.51 -9.00 8.03
CA ASN A 58 -22.23 -8.74 9.29
C ASN A 58 -21.29 -8.50 10.47
N VAL A 59 -20.06 -8.98 10.37
CA VAL A 59 -19.09 -8.92 11.46
C VAL A 59 -18.07 -7.83 11.20
N ASP A 60 -17.43 -7.86 10.03
CA ASP A 60 -16.38 -6.90 9.69
C ASP A 60 -16.21 -6.79 8.16
N TYR A 61 -16.13 -5.55 7.67
CA TYR A 61 -15.79 -5.25 6.28
C TYR A 61 -14.28 -5.37 6.03
N GLY A 62 -13.48 -5.19 7.08
CA GLY A 62 -12.04 -5.03 6.99
C GLY A 62 -11.64 -3.82 6.13
N HIS A 63 -10.33 -3.64 5.98
CA HIS A 63 -9.78 -2.61 5.11
C HIS A 63 -8.49 -3.07 4.45
N ALA A 64 -8.27 -2.67 3.20
CA ALA A 64 -7.05 -2.93 2.46
C ALA A 64 -6.53 -1.62 1.85
N PHE A 65 -5.22 -1.44 1.90
CA PHE A 65 -4.56 -0.23 1.43
C PHE A 65 -3.14 -0.54 0.99
N PHE A 66 -2.49 0.41 0.30
CA PHE A 66 -1.07 0.32 0.03
C PHE A 66 -0.40 1.69 0.04
N PHE A 67 0.91 1.69 0.18
CA PHE A 67 1.73 2.87 -0.06
C PHE A 67 3.09 2.48 -0.62
N THR A 68 3.75 3.42 -1.29
CA THR A 68 5.10 3.25 -1.80
C THR A 68 6.09 4.11 -1.04
N VAL A 69 7.32 3.64 -0.93
CA VAL A 69 8.39 4.30 -0.19
C VAL A 69 9.61 4.45 -1.09
N LYS A 70 10.28 5.61 -1.05
CA LYS A 70 11.60 5.85 -1.62
C LYS A 70 12.52 6.35 -0.51
N ASN A 71 13.60 5.60 -0.24
CA ASN A 71 14.59 5.96 0.79
C ASN A 71 13.96 6.35 2.13
N GLY A 72 13.00 5.55 2.60
CA GLY A 72 12.27 5.78 3.86
C GLY A 72 11.11 6.78 3.80
N LYS A 73 10.99 7.58 2.73
CA LYS A 73 9.89 8.55 2.55
C LYS A 73 8.72 7.98 1.77
N ILE A 74 7.49 8.20 2.24
CA ILE A 74 6.28 7.78 1.51
C ILE A 74 6.10 8.65 0.26
N ILE A 75 5.87 8.01 -0.89
CA ILE A 75 5.71 8.69 -2.19
C ILE A 75 4.27 8.62 -2.71
N THR A 76 3.56 7.54 -2.40
CA THR A 76 2.16 7.34 -2.80
C THR A 76 1.45 6.67 -1.66
N VAL A 77 0.27 7.17 -1.34
CA VAL A 77 -0.67 6.57 -0.40
C VAL A 77 -1.94 6.27 -1.17
N TYR A 78 -2.46 5.06 -0.98
CA TYR A 78 -3.73 4.66 -1.54
C TYR A 78 -4.52 3.91 -0.48
N SER A 79 -5.61 4.52 -0.03
CA SER A 79 -6.53 3.95 0.96
C SER A 79 -7.95 4.29 0.52
N PHE A 80 -8.58 3.38 -0.24
CA PHE A 80 -9.89 3.65 -0.82
C PHE A 80 -11.01 3.29 0.16
N GLY A 81 -12.00 4.16 0.31
CA GLY A 81 -13.11 3.89 1.21
C GLY A 81 -14.22 4.94 1.11
N PRO A 82 -15.33 4.73 1.84
CA PRO A 82 -16.45 5.65 1.79
C PRO A 82 -16.15 6.96 2.54
N LYS A 83 -16.53 8.08 1.92
CA LYS A 83 -16.50 9.43 2.51
C LYS A 83 -17.84 9.82 3.16
N GLY A 84 -18.90 9.07 2.86
CA GLY A 84 -20.23 9.30 3.39
C GLY A 84 -21.15 8.10 3.19
N VAL A 85 -22.43 8.31 3.44
CA VAL A 85 -23.49 7.33 3.16
C VAL A 85 -24.02 7.50 1.73
N ALA A 86 -24.64 6.46 1.18
CA ALA A 86 -25.34 6.54 -0.10
C ALA A 86 -26.70 7.22 0.08
N THR A 87 -27.33 7.59 -1.04
CA THR A 87 -28.73 8.02 -1.09
C THR A 87 -29.47 7.07 -2.02
N PRO A 88 -29.89 5.89 -1.53
CA PRO A 88 -30.54 4.89 -2.37
C PRO A 88 -31.89 5.40 -2.91
N THR A 89 -32.18 5.05 -4.16
CA THR A 89 -33.52 5.23 -4.74
C THR A 89 -34.53 4.26 -4.12
N LYS A 90 -35.83 4.53 -4.28
CA LYS A 90 -36.89 3.58 -3.84
C LYS A 90 -36.71 2.18 -4.45
N ARG A 91 -36.23 2.10 -5.69
CA ARG A 91 -35.95 0.83 -6.38
C ARG A 91 -34.77 0.10 -5.76
N GLU A 92 -33.71 0.82 -5.40
CA GLU A 92 -32.54 0.26 -4.72
C GLU A 92 -32.91 -0.27 -3.33
N LEU A 93 -33.68 0.49 -2.53
CA LEU A 93 -34.19 0.02 -1.24
C LEU A 93 -35.06 -1.24 -1.38
N ALA A 94 -35.94 -1.28 -2.38
CA ALA A 94 -36.75 -2.46 -2.67
C ALA A 94 -35.90 -3.68 -3.09
N ALA A 95 -34.70 -3.45 -3.62
CA ALA A 95 -33.72 -4.50 -3.94
C ALA A 95 -32.78 -4.81 -2.76
N GLY A 96 -32.99 -4.21 -1.59
CA GLY A 96 -32.16 -4.38 -0.41
C GLY A 96 -30.92 -3.48 -0.35
N ILE A 97 -30.69 -2.62 -1.33
CA ILE A 97 -29.53 -1.72 -1.31
C ILE A 97 -29.83 -0.54 -0.38
N ASP A 98 -29.03 -0.40 0.68
CA ASP A 98 -29.19 0.61 1.72
C ASP A 98 -28.10 1.69 1.64
N GLU A 99 -28.08 2.61 2.61
CA GLU A 99 -27.14 3.71 2.67
C GLU A 99 -25.67 3.27 2.91
N PHE A 100 -25.45 2.02 3.33
CA PHE A 100 -24.13 1.45 3.60
C PHE A 100 -23.62 0.54 2.49
N SER A 101 -24.52 -0.15 1.79
CA SER A 101 -24.20 -1.05 0.68
C SER A 101 -24.20 -0.33 -0.68
N GLY A 102 -24.99 0.75 -0.81
CA GLY A 102 -25.21 1.51 -2.04
C GLY A 102 -24.03 2.31 -2.58
N ARG A 103 -24.29 3.15 -3.59
CA ARG A 103 -23.27 3.97 -4.28
C ARG A 103 -22.84 5.17 -3.43
N ARG A 104 -21.81 4.98 -2.60
CA ARG A 104 -21.36 5.99 -1.62
C ARG A 104 -20.34 6.95 -2.23
N PRO A 105 -20.34 8.23 -1.83
CA PRO A 105 -19.21 9.12 -2.06
C PRO A 105 -17.93 8.47 -1.52
N ALA A 106 -16.82 8.58 -2.25
CA ALA A 106 -15.58 7.88 -1.92
C ALA A 106 -14.40 8.81 -1.65
N THR A 107 -13.33 8.25 -1.10
CA THR A 107 -12.04 8.91 -0.86
C THR A 107 -10.90 7.92 -1.08
N THR A 108 -9.75 8.39 -1.57
CA THR A 108 -8.49 7.62 -1.66
C THR A 108 -7.57 7.85 -0.47
N SER A 109 -8.05 8.61 0.53
CA SER A 109 -7.41 8.85 1.82
C SER A 109 -8.31 8.37 2.95
N TYR A 110 -8.90 7.19 2.83
CA TYR A 110 -9.68 6.57 3.89
C TYR A 110 -8.79 6.32 5.11
N PRO A 111 -9.25 6.63 6.33
CA PRO A 111 -8.43 6.53 7.51
C PRO A 111 -8.10 5.07 7.84
N ILE A 112 -6.87 4.85 8.29
CA ILE A 112 -6.44 3.60 8.91
C ILE A 112 -6.65 3.79 10.41
N THR A 113 -7.39 2.93 11.08
CA THR A 113 -7.86 3.17 12.47
C THR A 113 -7.56 2.04 13.44
N GLU A 114 -7.12 0.91 12.91
CA GLU A 114 -6.95 -0.34 13.63
C GLU A 114 -5.51 -0.88 13.52
N LEU A 115 -5.27 -2.04 14.13
CA LEU A 115 -4.02 -2.78 13.96
C LEU A 115 -3.91 -3.25 12.50
N SER A 116 -2.89 -2.78 11.79
CA SER A 116 -2.64 -3.15 10.41
C SER A 116 -1.60 -4.28 10.30
N ARG A 117 -1.82 -5.18 9.35
CA ARG A 117 -0.91 -6.25 8.94
C ARG A 117 -0.27 -5.85 7.62
N LEU A 118 1.05 -5.62 7.62
CA LEU A 118 1.77 -5.06 6.49
C LEU A 118 2.70 -6.10 5.85
N TYR A 119 2.78 -6.09 4.51
CA TYR A 119 3.77 -6.82 3.73
C TYR A 119 4.59 -5.82 2.90
N LYS A 120 5.92 -5.91 3.01
CA LYS A 120 6.86 -4.99 2.36
C LYS A 120 7.62 -5.71 1.25
N PHE A 121 7.56 -5.17 0.04
CA PHE A 121 8.22 -5.72 -1.14
C PHE A 121 9.19 -4.71 -1.71
N ARG A 122 10.40 -5.15 -2.07
CA ARG A 122 11.33 -4.34 -2.85
C ARG A 122 10.79 -4.21 -4.27
N ILE A 123 10.73 -2.99 -4.78
CA ILE A 123 10.28 -2.70 -6.15
C ILE A 123 11.37 -1.92 -6.91
N SER A 124 11.24 -1.88 -8.22
CA SER A 124 12.06 -1.03 -9.07
C SER A 124 11.52 0.42 -9.10
N LYS A 125 12.36 1.37 -9.53
CA LYS A 125 11.92 2.74 -9.83
C LYS A 125 10.77 2.76 -10.85
N LYS A 126 10.84 1.89 -11.86
CA LYS A 126 9.81 1.76 -12.91
C LYS A 126 8.46 1.36 -12.31
N GLN A 127 8.46 0.35 -11.44
CA GLN A 127 7.25 -0.10 -10.73
C GLN A 127 6.69 1.01 -9.83
N LEU A 128 7.54 1.72 -9.08
CA LEU A 128 7.08 2.84 -8.25
C LEU A 128 6.37 3.92 -9.09
N ILE A 129 6.94 4.29 -10.24
CA ILE A 129 6.35 5.27 -11.15
C ILE A 129 5.01 4.76 -11.73
N ALA A 130 4.94 3.49 -12.11
CA ALA A 130 3.71 2.87 -12.61
C ALA A 130 2.60 2.88 -11.56
N ILE A 131 2.88 2.41 -10.34
CA ILE A 131 1.93 2.42 -9.22
C ILE A 131 1.44 3.85 -8.96
N LYS A 132 2.35 4.82 -8.89
CA LYS A 132 1.98 6.23 -8.67
C LYS A 132 1.05 6.74 -9.76
N LYS A 133 1.35 6.45 -11.03
CA LYS A 133 0.53 6.88 -12.17
C LYS A 133 -0.89 6.31 -12.06
N GLN A 134 -1.04 5.02 -11.79
CA GLN A 134 -2.35 4.38 -11.69
C GLN A 134 -3.14 4.87 -10.48
N ALA A 135 -2.48 5.02 -9.32
CA ALA A 135 -3.10 5.59 -8.12
C ALA A 135 -3.58 7.02 -8.34
N ASP A 136 -2.78 7.87 -9.01
CA ASP A 136 -3.17 9.24 -9.34
C ASP A 136 -4.34 9.28 -10.34
N GLN A 137 -4.37 8.37 -11.32
CA GLN A 137 -5.47 8.25 -12.28
C GLN A 137 -6.78 7.84 -11.57
N PHE A 138 -6.73 6.82 -10.72
CA PHE A 138 -7.88 6.41 -9.92
C PHE A 138 -8.36 7.54 -9.00
N LYS A 139 -7.43 8.24 -8.32
CA LYS A 139 -7.75 9.39 -7.47
C LYS A 139 -8.49 10.49 -8.24
N LYS A 140 -8.13 10.75 -9.50
CA LYS A 140 -8.87 11.70 -10.35
C LYS A 140 -10.31 11.26 -10.58
N LYS A 141 -10.55 9.98 -10.88
CA LYS A 141 -11.92 9.42 -11.05
C LYS A 141 -12.76 9.55 -9.77
N VAL A 142 -12.15 9.35 -8.60
CA VAL A 142 -12.83 9.57 -7.31
C VAL A 142 -13.17 11.04 -7.09
N ILE A 143 -12.28 11.96 -7.45
CA ILE A 143 -12.49 13.41 -7.30
C ILE A 143 -13.57 13.91 -8.27
N SER A 144 -13.62 13.41 -9.51
CA SER A 144 -14.66 13.75 -10.48
C SER A 144 -16.02 13.14 -10.12
N GLY A 145 -16.05 12.11 -9.27
CA GLY A 145 -17.26 11.38 -8.88
C GLY A 145 -17.63 10.25 -9.85
N ASP A 146 -16.77 9.97 -10.83
CA ASP A 146 -16.89 8.84 -11.75
C ASP A 146 -16.74 7.51 -11.00
N GLU A 147 -15.91 7.51 -9.96
CA GLU A 147 -15.65 6.36 -9.10
C GLU A 147 -16.34 6.53 -7.74
N LYS A 148 -17.14 5.54 -7.34
CA LYS A 148 -17.89 5.52 -6.07
C LYS A 148 -17.54 4.27 -5.29
N TYR A 149 -17.70 4.35 -3.97
CA TYR A 149 -17.53 3.17 -3.13
C TYR A 149 -18.85 2.41 -3.12
N THR A 150 -18.89 1.25 -3.77
CA THR A 150 -20.13 0.51 -4.02
C THR A 150 -19.97 -0.92 -3.55
N ALA A 151 -20.28 -1.17 -2.27
CA ALA A 151 -20.06 -2.48 -1.66
C ALA A 151 -20.87 -3.59 -2.35
N TYR A 152 -22.09 -3.29 -2.80
CA TYR A 152 -22.91 -4.29 -3.51
C TYR A 152 -22.35 -4.68 -4.89
N MET A 153 -21.53 -3.84 -5.53
CA MET A 153 -20.87 -4.14 -6.82
C MET A 153 -19.43 -4.65 -6.64
N ASN A 154 -18.97 -4.81 -5.40
CA ASN A 154 -17.57 -5.09 -5.05
C ASN A 154 -16.57 -4.00 -5.47
N ASP A 155 -17.02 -2.76 -5.71
CA ASP A 155 -16.14 -1.60 -5.85
C ASP A 155 -15.69 -1.13 -4.46
N THR A 156 -14.83 -1.94 -3.84
CA THR A 156 -14.39 -1.80 -2.44
C THR A 156 -12.89 -1.52 -2.33
N CYS A 157 -12.42 -1.34 -1.10
CA CYS A 157 -11.02 -1.03 -0.82
C CYS A 157 -10.04 -2.06 -1.39
N ALA A 158 -10.36 -3.36 -1.28
CA ALA A 158 -9.49 -4.44 -1.73
C ALA A 158 -9.49 -4.59 -3.26
N GLU A 159 -10.66 -4.58 -3.91
CA GLU A 159 -10.76 -4.61 -5.37
C GLU A 159 -10.01 -3.43 -5.99
N ALA A 160 -10.32 -2.20 -5.56
CA ALA A 160 -9.71 -1.01 -6.14
C ALA A 160 -8.20 -0.93 -5.91
N ALA A 161 -7.71 -1.38 -4.74
CA ALA A 161 -6.28 -1.49 -4.49
C ALA A 161 -5.61 -2.56 -5.37
N LYS A 162 -6.28 -3.70 -5.59
CA LYS A 162 -5.80 -4.77 -6.46
C LYS A 162 -5.75 -4.31 -7.92
N ASP A 163 -6.79 -3.66 -8.41
CA ASP A 163 -6.85 -3.13 -9.78
C ASP A 163 -5.73 -2.12 -10.05
N VAL A 164 -5.50 -1.18 -9.13
CA VAL A 164 -4.41 -0.20 -9.27
C VAL A 164 -3.04 -0.89 -9.32
N LEU A 165 -2.85 -1.99 -8.59
CA LEU A 165 -1.60 -2.76 -8.62
C LEU A 165 -1.48 -3.61 -9.89
N ASP A 166 -2.57 -4.22 -10.36
CA ASP A 166 -2.62 -5.01 -11.59
C ASP A 166 -2.37 -4.13 -12.83
N ASP A 167 -3.01 -2.96 -12.89
CA ASP A 167 -2.80 -1.95 -13.94
C ASP A 167 -1.38 -1.37 -13.91
N ALA A 168 -0.69 -1.48 -12.77
CA ALA A 168 0.72 -1.14 -12.62
C ALA A 168 1.66 -2.33 -12.88
N ASN A 169 1.11 -3.47 -13.29
CA ASN A 169 1.78 -4.74 -13.56
C ASN A 169 2.55 -5.25 -12.32
N ILE A 170 1.90 -5.22 -11.17
CA ILE A 170 2.41 -5.74 -9.89
C ILE A 170 1.66 -7.03 -9.53
N ASP A 171 2.35 -8.16 -9.59
CA ASP A 171 1.76 -9.44 -9.18
C ASP A 171 1.52 -9.47 -7.66
N THR A 172 0.26 -9.65 -7.29
CA THR A 172 -0.18 -9.94 -5.93
C THR A 172 -1.17 -11.10 -5.97
N PRO A 173 -1.34 -11.86 -4.88
CA PRO A 173 -2.38 -12.88 -4.80
C PRO A 173 -3.74 -12.32 -5.23
N SER A 174 -4.59 -13.18 -5.80
CA SER A 174 -5.88 -12.77 -6.38
C SER A 174 -6.77 -11.99 -5.40
N GLY A 175 -6.73 -12.38 -4.12
CA GLY A 175 -7.62 -11.88 -3.07
C GLY A 175 -9.08 -12.25 -3.23
N LYS A 176 -9.41 -13.09 -4.23
CA LYS A 176 -10.76 -13.56 -4.49
C LYS A 176 -11.23 -14.56 -3.44
N GLY A 177 -12.36 -14.24 -2.80
CA GLY A 177 -13.08 -15.14 -1.90
C GLY A 177 -14.58 -14.86 -1.92
N TYR A 178 -15.35 -15.69 -1.22
CA TYR A 178 -16.78 -15.52 -1.09
C TYR A 178 -17.11 -14.42 -0.07
N ILE A 179 -18.31 -13.85 -0.18
CA ILE A 179 -18.82 -12.83 0.73
C ILE A 179 -20.23 -13.24 1.17
N THR A 180 -20.53 -13.10 2.46
CA THR A 180 -21.88 -13.20 3.01
C THR A 180 -22.31 -11.87 3.61
N THR A 181 -23.53 -11.45 3.30
CA THR A 181 -24.14 -10.18 3.73
C THR A 181 -25.23 -10.40 4.79
N PRO A 182 -25.70 -9.35 5.49
CA PRO A 182 -26.94 -9.43 6.25
C PRO A 182 -28.10 -9.90 5.37
N ILE A 183 -29.00 -10.71 5.96
CA ILE A 183 -30.24 -11.14 5.30
C ILE A 183 -31.00 -9.89 4.86
N GLY A 184 -31.06 -9.65 3.56
CA GLY A 184 -31.81 -8.54 2.98
C GLY A 184 -30.97 -7.58 2.14
N THR A 185 -29.70 -7.32 2.43
CA THR A 185 -29.05 -6.11 1.89
C THR A 185 -28.45 -6.27 0.47
N ALA A 186 -28.42 -7.49 -0.07
CA ALA A 186 -27.95 -7.77 -1.43
C ALA A 186 -28.47 -9.11 -1.99
N ASN A 187 -29.66 -9.55 -1.57
CA ASN A 187 -30.21 -10.86 -1.92
C ASN A 187 -30.24 -11.14 -3.45
N PHE A 188 -30.22 -10.12 -4.30
CA PHE A 188 -30.23 -10.29 -5.76
C PHE A 188 -28.87 -10.68 -6.38
N LEU A 189 -27.73 -10.41 -5.73
CA LEU A 189 -26.40 -10.84 -6.24
C LEU A 189 -25.88 -12.10 -5.54
N PHE A 190 -26.51 -12.49 -4.42
CA PHE A 190 -26.06 -13.53 -3.51
C PHE A 190 -27.20 -14.43 -3.03
N GLU A 191 -28.21 -14.73 -3.87
CA GLU A 191 -29.19 -15.79 -3.51
C GLU A 191 -28.41 -17.02 -3.02
N PRO A 192 -28.80 -17.71 -1.95
CA PRO A 192 -27.93 -18.76 -1.41
C PRO A 192 -28.02 -20.07 -2.21
N SER A 193 -26.89 -20.54 -2.73
CA SER A 193 -26.66 -21.96 -3.04
C SER A 193 -26.11 -22.67 -1.80
N TYR A 194 -26.26 -23.98 -1.73
CA TYR A 194 -25.66 -24.79 -0.67
C TYR A 194 -24.57 -25.69 -1.27
N ILE A 195 -23.32 -25.54 -0.81
CA ILE A 195 -22.22 -26.48 -1.09
C ILE A 195 -21.87 -27.18 0.22
N ASN A 196 -22.01 -28.51 0.28
CA ASN A 196 -21.75 -29.31 1.48
C ASN A 196 -22.48 -28.82 2.75
N GLY A 197 -23.72 -28.34 2.59
CA GLY A 197 -24.51 -27.78 3.70
C GLY A 197 -24.09 -26.38 4.16
N GLN A 198 -23.08 -25.77 3.55
CA GLN A 198 -22.74 -24.36 3.76
C GLN A 198 -23.46 -23.46 2.76
N LYS A 199 -24.07 -22.39 3.29
CA LYS A 199 -24.69 -21.31 2.52
C LYS A 199 -23.59 -20.53 1.79
N VAL A 200 -23.59 -20.56 0.46
CA VAL A 200 -22.69 -19.83 -0.43
C VAL A 200 -23.50 -18.98 -1.42
N PRO A 201 -22.98 -17.92 -2.02
CA PRO A 201 -23.69 -17.18 -3.08
C PRO A 201 -24.03 -18.06 -4.30
N LEU A 202 -25.22 -17.91 -4.89
CA LEU A 202 -25.80 -18.74 -5.98
C LEU A 202 -24.91 -18.70 -7.21
N THR A 203 -24.32 -17.53 -7.44
CA THR A 203 -23.46 -17.23 -8.57
C THR A 203 -22.10 -17.93 -8.48
N GLY A 204 -21.74 -18.49 -7.33
CA GLY A 204 -20.39 -19.00 -7.08
C GLY A 204 -19.30 -17.93 -7.27
N ALA A 205 -19.68 -16.66 -7.37
CA ALA A 205 -18.79 -15.57 -7.70
C ALA A 205 -17.89 -15.26 -6.51
N MET A 206 -16.61 -15.13 -6.79
CA MET A 206 -15.61 -14.70 -5.82
C MET A 206 -15.18 -13.27 -6.13
N PHE A 207 -15.04 -12.49 -5.08
CA PHE A 207 -14.79 -11.07 -5.09
C PHE A 207 -13.47 -10.77 -4.36
N VAL A 208 -12.69 -9.79 -4.82
CA VAL A 208 -11.50 -9.39 -4.07
C VAL A 208 -11.94 -8.68 -2.79
N ASN A 209 -11.55 -9.25 -1.65
CA ASN A 209 -11.94 -8.71 -0.34
C ASN A 209 -10.75 -8.72 0.65
N PRO A 210 -10.73 -7.82 1.65
CA PRO A 210 -9.57 -7.65 2.52
C PRO A 210 -9.14 -8.94 3.23
N TYR A 211 -10.10 -9.76 3.66
CA TYR A 211 -9.84 -10.98 4.43
C TYR A 211 -9.24 -12.10 3.57
N SER A 212 -9.83 -12.38 2.41
CA SER A 212 -9.28 -13.37 1.47
C SER A 212 -7.94 -12.92 0.91
N TRP A 213 -7.79 -11.63 0.62
CA TRP A 213 -6.52 -11.09 0.16
C TRP A 213 -5.42 -11.22 1.22
N TYR A 214 -5.70 -10.86 2.48
CA TYR A 214 -4.79 -11.09 3.58
C TYR A 214 -4.43 -12.58 3.76
N ASP A 215 -5.41 -13.47 3.74
CA ASP A 215 -5.19 -14.92 3.90
C ASP A 215 -4.27 -15.48 2.79
N GLN A 216 -4.51 -15.07 1.54
CA GLN A 216 -3.66 -15.47 0.42
C GLN A 216 -2.25 -14.87 0.50
N PHE A 217 -2.11 -13.61 0.94
CA PHE A 217 -0.81 -13.02 1.25
C PHE A 217 -0.07 -13.79 2.33
N LYS A 218 -0.77 -14.17 3.40
CA LYS A 218 -0.20 -14.94 4.52
C LYS A 218 0.30 -16.32 4.05
N LYS A 219 -0.48 -16.99 3.20
CA LYS A 219 -0.10 -18.28 2.59
C LYS A 219 1.10 -18.16 1.65
N LYS A 220 1.17 -17.09 0.83
CA LYS A 220 2.25 -16.90 -0.16
C LYS A 220 3.54 -16.37 0.45
N TYR A 221 3.46 -15.46 1.41
CA TYR A 221 4.60 -14.67 1.91
C TYR A 221 4.91 -14.85 3.40
N GLY A 222 4.11 -15.63 4.13
CA GLY A 222 4.31 -15.87 5.57
C GLY A 222 3.68 -14.78 6.45
N GLN A 223 4.25 -14.55 7.63
CA GLN A 223 3.66 -13.63 8.61
C GLN A 223 3.87 -12.16 8.23
N PRO A 224 2.85 -11.29 8.40
CA PRO A 224 2.97 -9.86 8.17
C PRO A 224 3.78 -9.19 9.28
N PHE A 225 4.23 -7.97 9.01
CA PHE A 225 4.62 -7.02 10.06
C PHE A 225 3.37 -6.45 10.71
N LEU A 226 3.38 -6.32 12.04
CA LEU A 226 2.30 -5.66 12.75
C LEU A 226 2.59 -4.17 12.90
N TYR A 227 1.66 -3.36 12.43
CA TYR A 227 1.69 -1.92 12.57
C TYR A 227 0.54 -1.44 13.45
N LYS A 228 0.90 -0.79 14.56
CA LYS A 228 -0.03 -0.04 15.41
C LYS A 228 0.56 1.34 15.63
N HIS A 229 -0.19 2.38 15.32
CA HIS A 229 0.27 3.74 15.57
C HIS A 229 0.57 3.95 17.06
N LYS A 230 1.74 4.50 17.38
CA LYS A 230 2.13 4.81 18.76
C LYS A 230 1.38 6.07 19.23
N GLY A 231 0.76 6.02 20.41
CA GLY A 231 0.16 7.19 21.06
C GLY A 231 -1.28 7.56 20.67
N LEU A 232 -1.94 6.83 19.78
CA LEU A 232 -3.34 7.07 19.43
C LEU A 232 -4.27 6.14 20.20
N LYS A 233 -5.42 6.68 20.65
CA LYS A 233 -6.51 5.89 21.23
C LYS A 233 -7.20 5.08 20.12
N ILE A 234 -7.79 3.94 20.49
CA ILE A 234 -8.62 3.14 19.57
C ILE A 234 -9.72 4.05 18.98
N GLY A 235 -9.91 4.03 17.65
CA GLY A 235 -10.92 4.81 16.94
C GLY A 235 -10.47 6.21 16.47
N GLN A 236 -9.22 6.60 16.67
CA GLN A 236 -8.70 7.87 16.15
C GLN A 236 -8.28 7.72 14.68
N ASN A 237 -8.84 8.56 13.80
CA ASN A 237 -8.58 8.53 12.36
C ASN A 237 -7.11 8.84 12.02
N ILE A 238 -6.46 7.96 11.25
CA ILE A 238 -5.11 8.18 10.75
C ILE A 238 -5.13 8.36 9.24
N TYR A 239 -4.64 9.52 8.80
CA TYR A 239 -4.39 9.79 7.39
C TYR A 239 -2.90 9.62 7.12
N LEU A 240 -2.52 8.61 6.35
CA LEU A 240 -1.15 8.47 5.88
C LEU A 240 -0.75 9.73 5.09
N SER A 241 0.42 10.30 5.42
CA SER A 241 0.94 11.49 4.77
C SER A 241 2.29 11.20 4.11
N SER A 242 2.59 11.91 3.02
CA SER A 242 3.90 11.88 2.35
C SER A 242 5.06 12.32 3.26
N GLU A 243 4.76 13.05 4.32
CA GLU A 243 5.74 13.52 5.31
C GLU A 243 6.17 12.44 6.30
N TRP A 244 5.57 11.25 6.24
CA TRP A 244 5.86 10.16 7.18
C TRP A 244 7.11 9.39 6.77
N ILE A 245 7.90 9.04 7.77
CA ILE A 245 9.11 8.22 7.62
C ILE A 245 8.83 6.83 8.20
N LEU A 246 9.12 5.78 7.43
CA LEU A 246 9.11 4.41 7.93
C LEU A 246 10.37 4.16 8.74
N ILE A 247 10.24 3.94 10.06
CA ILE A 247 11.34 3.54 10.93
C ILE A 247 11.23 2.03 11.19
N GLU A 248 12.27 1.29 10.80
CA GLU A 248 12.41 -0.13 11.17
C GLU A 248 12.82 -0.21 12.64
N GLY A 249 11.99 -0.83 13.49
CA GLY A 249 12.34 -1.04 14.88
C GLY A 249 13.37 -2.15 15.04
N THR A 250 14.42 -1.91 15.84
CA THR A 250 15.27 -2.98 16.37
C THR A 250 14.43 -3.88 17.27
N THR A 251 14.62 -5.19 17.09
CA THR A 251 14.01 -6.28 17.85
C THR A 251 14.17 -6.07 19.36
N ALA A 252 13.07 -5.78 20.06
CA ALA A 252 13.00 -6.05 21.49
C ALA A 252 12.90 -7.58 21.67
N SER A 253 13.65 -8.13 22.62
CA SER A 253 13.91 -9.57 22.81
C SER A 253 12.66 -10.47 22.95
N ASN A 254 11.47 -9.89 23.11
CA ASN A 254 10.22 -10.62 23.33
C ASN A 254 9.08 -10.24 22.37
N VAL A 255 9.37 -9.53 21.25
CA VAL A 255 8.31 -9.07 20.31
C VAL A 255 8.79 -9.19 18.86
N ILE A 256 8.09 -10.02 18.08
CA ILE A 256 8.33 -10.17 16.63
C ILE A 256 7.83 -8.90 15.91
N ASN A 257 8.78 -8.05 15.52
CA ASN A 257 8.72 -6.99 14.51
C ASN A 257 7.58 -5.96 14.61
N LYS A 258 7.86 -4.82 15.27
CA LYS A 258 6.99 -3.63 15.26
C LYS A 258 7.65 -2.48 14.50
N TYR A 259 7.07 -2.06 13.38
CA TYR A 259 7.38 -0.78 12.74
C TYR A 259 6.55 0.33 13.38
N SER A 260 7.11 1.53 13.52
CA SER A 260 6.39 2.73 14.01
C SER A 260 6.55 3.85 12.98
N TYR A 261 5.46 4.52 12.59
CA TYR A 261 5.56 5.80 11.88
C TYR A 261 5.54 6.91 12.93
N HIS A 262 6.42 7.87 12.72
CA HIS A 262 6.44 9.12 13.45
C HIS A 262 6.05 10.22 12.46
N SER A 263 5.05 11.04 12.82
CA SER A 263 4.95 12.37 12.24
C SER A 263 6.20 13.15 12.67
N ASN A 264 6.76 13.96 11.78
CA ASN A 264 7.68 15.03 12.19
C ASN A 264 6.88 16.07 12.99
N LEU A 265 6.47 15.75 14.22
CA LEU A 265 6.12 16.74 15.23
C LEU A 265 7.38 17.04 16.04
N SER A 266 8.32 17.70 15.37
CA SER A 266 9.36 18.49 16.00
C SER A 266 9.78 19.61 15.06
N LYS A 267 8.99 20.69 15.05
CA LYS A 267 9.38 21.94 15.72
C LYS A 267 8.11 22.62 16.22
#